data_AF-A0A2A5V5R9-F1
#
_entry.id   AF-A0A2A5V5R9-F1
#
_cell.length_a   1.000
_cell.length_b   1.000
_cell.length_c   1.000
_cell.angle_alpha   90.00
_cell.angle_beta   90.00
_cell.angle_gamma   90.00
#
_symmetry.space_group_name_H-M   'P 1'
#
loop_
_entity.id
_entity.type
_entity.pdbx_description
1 polymer ?
#
loop_
_entity_poly.entity_id
_entity_poly.type
_entity_poly.pdbx_seq_one_letter_code
_entity_poly.pdbx_strand_id
1 'polypeptide(L)'
;MTSILGISAFYHDSAAALVIDGKIVAAAQEERFSRKKHDSQYPAKAVEYVLSEGNLKLSEIDHIVFFEKPFLKFERLLETYLAFAPLGFKSFSMSMPIWLREKLFQKKFIFDKLKNHDKNFNDIDKIFFSEHHYSHASSAFFPSPFKEAIILTLDGVGEWATTTVAVGKENKLEMIKEIYFPHSLGLLYSAFTYYTGFKVNSGEYKLMGLAPYGKPKYKNLILENLIDVKDDGSFRLNMKYFNYATGLTMTNSKFSELFGEPVRNPKTEKLTQFHMDIAASIQSVTEEIIIKLTKSLSEEFNIKNLCLAGGVALNCVANGKILNDKIFENVWVQPAAGDAGGSIGAALSFWFKELGNKRDHYKDEMSGSFLGPSFSNSDIEKNLKNLNANYNKLEDNELLPKLAKELSQNKIIGWFQGRMEFGPRALGARSILANPLSEKMQKELNFKIKFREGFRPFAPSVLSEEVSNWFNLENESPYMSLVANIKENKKTKQNEKDNISGFDKLNVIRSIIPAVTHVDYSARIQTVHKETNPRYHHLIAEFNKITNCPILVNTSFNVRGEPIVCSIEDAYKCFMGTNLDILVCENYILYKEKQIKNVEEDYKEKFELD
;
A
#
# COMPACT_ATOMS: atom_id res chain seq x y z
N MET A 1 3.56 5.35 -32.10
CA MET A 1 3.82 5.42 -30.66
C MET A 1 2.72 6.30 -30.10
N THR A 2 1.86 5.73 -29.27
CA THR A 2 0.78 6.43 -28.58
C THR A 2 1.12 6.51 -27.11
N SER A 3 1.10 7.73 -26.58
CA SER A 3 1.50 8.07 -25.22
C SER A 3 0.30 8.56 -24.41
N ILE A 4 0.09 7.97 -23.24
CA ILE A 4 -1.06 8.24 -22.38
C ILE A 4 -0.56 8.56 -20.97
N LEU A 5 -0.86 9.77 -20.50
CA LEU A 5 -0.59 10.22 -19.14
C LEU A 5 -1.82 9.97 -18.26
N GLY A 6 -1.70 9.07 -17.28
CA GLY A 6 -2.71 8.83 -16.26
C GLY A 6 -2.46 9.67 -15.01
N ILE A 7 -3.52 10.27 -14.44
CA ILE A 7 -3.44 11.12 -13.25
C ILE A 7 -4.47 10.67 -12.21
N SER A 8 -4.01 10.49 -10.97
CA SER A 8 -4.83 10.33 -9.77
C SER A 8 -4.50 11.46 -8.78
N ALA A 9 -5.51 12.19 -8.29
CA ALA A 9 -5.29 13.34 -7.41
C ALA A 9 -6.55 13.80 -6.65
N PHE A 10 -6.36 14.77 -5.73
CA PHE A 10 -7.38 15.54 -5.03
C PHE A 10 -8.20 14.82 -3.95
N TYR A 11 -7.71 13.67 -3.47
CA TYR A 11 -8.27 12.98 -2.29
C TYR A 11 -7.17 12.55 -1.32
N HIS A 12 -6.39 11.50 -1.65
CA HIS A 12 -5.11 11.14 -1.04
C HIS A 12 -4.28 10.32 -2.04
N ASP A 13 -3.00 10.13 -1.75
CA ASP A 13 -2.07 9.32 -2.56
C ASP A 13 -2.01 9.70 -4.04
N SER A 14 -1.95 11.00 -4.33
CA SER A 14 -1.84 11.51 -5.70
C SER A 14 -0.66 10.87 -6.44
N ALA A 15 -0.88 10.55 -7.71
CA ALA A 15 0.08 9.83 -8.54
C ALA A 15 -0.06 10.18 -10.02
N ALA A 16 1.01 9.94 -10.77
CA ALA A 16 1.03 10.01 -12.22
C ALA A 16 1.65 8.72 -12.79
N ALA A 17 1.17 8.30 -13.96
CA ALA A 17 1.67 7.15 -14.70
C ALA A 17 1.76 7.47 -16.20
N LEU A 18 2.79 6.95 -16.86
CA LEU A 18 2.95 7.04 -18.31
C LEU A 18 2.84 5.64 -18.91
N VAL A 19 1.89 5.48 -19.84
CA VAL A 19 1.73 4.30 -20.69
C VAL A 19 2.10 4.66 -22.11
N ILE A 20 2.93 3.84 -22.75
CA ILE A 20 3.32 3.98 -24.16
C ILE A 20 3.04 2.67 -24.86
N ASP A 21 2.22 2.72 -25.92
CA ASP A 21 1.85 1.55 -26.73
C ASP A 21 1.40 0.35 -25.87
N GLY A 22 0.61 0.64 -24.82
CA GLY A 22 0.07 -0.33 -23.87
C GLY A 22 1.02 -0.74 -22.74
N LYS A 23 2.29 -0.35 -22.77
CA LYS A 23 3.29 -0.69 -21.74
C LYS A 23 3.39 0.41 -20.67
N ILE A 24 3.38 0.02 -19.39
CA ILE A 24 3.67 0.93 -18.28
C ILE A 24 5.16 1.28 -18.29
N VAL A 25 5.49 2.55 -18.58
CA VAL A 25 6.89 3.03 -18.67
C VAL A 25 7.36 3.56 -17.31
N ALA A 26 6.51 4.34 -16.65
CA ALA A 26 6.82 5.00 -15.40
C ALA A 26 5.56 5.24 -14.57
N ALA A 27 5.69 5.19 -13.26
CA ALA A 27 4.64 5.58 -12.33
C ALA A 27 5.25 6.03 -11.00
N ALA A 28 4.72 7.12 -10.43
CA ALA A 28 5.21 7.61 -9.14
C ALA A 28 4.10 8.32 -8.36
N GLN A 29 4.20 8.25 -7.03
CA GLN A 29 3.33 8.98 -6.11
C GLN A 29 3.96 10.33 -5.75
N GLU A 30 3.16 11.40 -5.68
CA GLU A 30 3.63 12.75 -5.38
C GLU A 30 4.31 12.83 -4.00
N GLU A 31 3.82 12.06 -3.03
CA GLU A 31 4.38 12.02 -1.68
C GLU A 31 5.88 11.67 -1.65
N ARG A 32 6.38 10.91 -2.65
CA ARG A 32 7.81 10.57 -2.74
C ARG A 32 8.67 11.82 -2.95
N PHE A 33 8.15 12.81 -3.68
CA PHE A 33 8.86 14.02 -4.04
C PHE A 33 8.49 15.23 -3.19
N SER A 34 7.23 15.32 -2.74
CA SER A 34 6.77 16.42 -1.88
C SER A 34 7.18 16.21 -0.42
N ARG A 35 7.51 14.97 -0.05
CA ARG A 35 7.78 14.51 1.33
C ARG A 35 6.58 14.71 2.26
N LYS A 36 5.38 14.96 1.72
CA LYS A 36 4.11 15.02 2.45
C LYS A 36 3.40 13.68 2.30
N LYS A 37 3.25 12.96 3.40
CA LYS A 37 2.60 11.65 3.38
C LYS A 37 1.13 11.75 2.98
N HIS A 38 0.69 10.87 2.10
CA HIS A 38 -0.66 10.84 1.53
C HIS A 38 -1.02 12.14 0.78
N ASP A 39 -0.03 12.77 0.13
CA ASP A 39 -0.23 14.03 -0.58
C ASP A 39 -1.43 13.94 -1.53
N SER A 40 -2.41 14.81 -1.32
CA SER A 40 -3.65 14.88 -2.10
C SER A 40 -3.61 15.97 -3.16
N GLN A 41 -2.54 16.76 -3.22
CA GLN A 41 -2.41 17.85 -4.19
C GLN A 41 -2.24 17.32 -5.61
N TYR A 42 -2.33 18.20 -6.61
CA TYR A 42 -2.02 17.83 -7.99
C TYR A 42 -0.56 17.31 -8.08
N PRO A 43 -0.32 16.14 -8.71
CA PRO A 43 0.96 15.45 -8.66
C PRO A 43 1.99 16.04 -9.63
N ALA A 44 2.39 17.29 -9.39
CA ALA A 44 3.26 18.05 -10.29
C ALA A 44 4.62 17.36 -10.51
N LYS A 45 5.29 16.94 -9.43
CA LYS A 45 6.62 16.34 -9.53
C LYS A 45 6.55 14.92 -10.09
N ALA A 46 5.50 14.17 -9.79
CA ALA A 46 5.30 12.87 -10.41
C ALA A 46 5.01 12.98 -11.92
N VAL A 47 4.25 13.99 -12.37
CA VAL A 47 4.05 14.28 -13.80
C VAL A 47 5.37 14.62 -14.48
N GLU A 48 6.18 15.50 -13.87
CA GLU A 48 7.52 15.83 -14.40
C GLU A 48 8.42 14.59 -14.51
N TYR A 49 8.40 13.74 -13.49
CA TYR A 49 9.16 12.49 -13.49
C TYR A 49 8.74 11.57 -14.64
N VAL A 50 7.45 11.25 -14.79
CA VAL A 50 7.02 10.27 -15.81
C VAL A 50 7.24 10.80 -17.23
N LEU A 51 7.10 12.12 -17.45
CA LEU A 51 7.43 12.76 -18.73
C LEU A 51 8.93 12.67 -19.03
N SER A 52 9.78 12.95 -18.03
CA SER A 52 11.23 12.84 -18.17
C SER A 52 11.68 11.40 -18.45
N GLU A 53 11.08 10.41 -17.76
CA GLU A 53 11.38 8.98 -17.98
C GLU A 53 10.95 8.53 -19.39
N GLY A 54 9.84 9.06 -19.89
CA GLY A 54 9.39 8.85 -21.27
C GLY A 54 10.19 9.62 -22.33
N ASN A 55 11.05 10.56 -21.93
CA ASN A 55 11.69 11.55 -22.81
C ASN A 55 10.67 12.29 -23.70
N LEU A 56 9.54 12.68 -23.11
CA LEU A 56 8.45 13.39 -23.78
C LEU A 56 8.20 14.74 -23.11
N LYS A 57 7.89 15.75 -23.93
CA LYS A 57 7.24 16.98 -23.46
C LYS A 57 5.75 16.74 -23.32
N LEU A 58 5.11 17.52 -22.45
CA LEU A 58 3.67 17.38 -22.27
C LEU A 58 2.88 17.69 -23.55
N SER A 59 3.33 18.64 -24.37
CA SER A 59 2.73 18.93 -25.69
C SER A 59 2.77 17.75 -26.68
N GLU A 60 3.70 16.81 -26.47
CA GLU A 60 3.87 15.59 -27.30
C GLU A 60 3.00 14.43 -26.81
N ILE A 61 2.39 14.53 -25.62
CA ILE A 61 1.47 13.50 -25.11
C ILE A 61 0.20 13.46 -25.96
N ASP A 62 -0.23 12.26 -26.35
CA ASP A 62 -1.43 12.06 -27.17
C ASP A 62 -2.71 12.22 -26.35
N HIS A 63 -2.75 11.59 -25.18
CA HIS A 63 -3.93 11.59 -24.31
C HIS A 63 -3.56 11.73 -22.83
N ILE A 64 -4.42 12.40 -22.06
CA ILE A 64 -4.30 12.57 -20.62
C ILE A 64 -5.62 12.10 -19.99
N VAL A 65 -5.54 11.20 -19.01
CA VAL A 65 -6.74 10.56 -18.43
C VAL A 65 -6.73 10.73 -16.93
N PHE A 66 -7.78 11.36 -16.40
CA PHE A 66 -8.00 11.48 -14.96
C PHE A 66 -8.84 10.30 -14.45
N PHE A 67 -8.48 9.75 -13.29
CA PHE A 67 -8.99 8.45 -12.81
C PHE A 67 -10.44 8.41 -12.33
N GLU A 68 -11.09 9.55 -12.10
CA GLU A 68 -12.48 9.64 -11.62
C GLU A 68 -13.30 10.67 -12.41
N LYS A 69 -14.63 10.51 -12.48
CA LYS A 69 -15.53 11.48 -13.13
C LYS A 69 -16.04 12.54 -12.13
N PRO A 70 -15.72 13.84 -12.30
CA PRO A 70 -16.12 14.91 -11.37
C PRO A 70 -17.63 15.04 -11.16
N PHE A 71 -18.41 14.94 -12.25
CA PHE A 71 -19.86 15.18 -12.20
C PHE A 71 -20.60 14.10 -11.41
N LEU A 72 -20.27 12.82 -11.60
CA LEU A 72 -20.88 11.73 -10.85
C LEU A 72 -20.56 11.83 -9.35
N LYS A 73 -19.33 12.22 -9.02
CA LYS A 73 -18.93 12.45 -7.62
C LYS A 73 -19.68 13.63 -6.99
N PHE A 74 -19.91 14.70 -7.76
CA PHE A 74 -20.70 15.84 -7.31
C PHE A 74 -22.16 15.45 -7.06
N GLU A 75 -22.76 14.72 -8.01
CA GLU A 75 -24.11 14.17 -7.91
C GLU A 75 -24.28 13.34 -6.63
N ARG A 76 -23.36 12.40 -6.35
CA ARG A 76 -23.39 11.64 -5.08
C ARG A 76 -23.43 12.53 -3.86
N LEU A 77 -22.55 13.52 -3.77
CA LEU A 77 -22.49 14.37 -2.58
C LEU A 77 -23.80 15.13 -2.39
N LEU A 78 -24.37 15.66 -3.47
CA LEU A 78 -25.63 16.36 -3.43
C LEU A 78 -26.78 15.44 -2.99
N GLU A 79 -26.91 14.27 -3.62
CA GLU A 79 -27.95 13.30 -3.28
C GLU A 79 -27.79 12.73 -1.87
N THR A 80 -26.56 12.45 -1.44
CA THR A 80 -26.28 12.01 -0.07
C THR A 80 -26.78 13.04 0.94
N TYR A 81 -26.42 14.31 0.74
CA TYR A 81 -26.82 15.35 1.69
C TYR A 81 -28.34 15.55 1.74
N LEU A 82 -29.04 15.34 0.62
CA LEU A 82 -30.50 15.36 0.55
C LEU A 82 -31.13 14.13 1.21
N ALA A 83 -30.61 12.92 0.94
CA ALA A 83 -31.11 11.66 1.48
C ALA A 83 -31.04 11.59 3.02
N PHE A 84 -30.11 12.33 3.62
CA PHE A 84 -29.96 12.45 5.07
C PHE A 84 -30.45 13.79 5.64
N ALA A 85 -31.33 14.50 4.95
CA ALA A 85 -31.96 15.71 5.50
C ALA A 85 -32.77 15.40 6.78
N PRO A 86 -32.77 16.29 7.79
CA PRO A 86 -32.18 17.63 7.80
C PRO A 86 -30.68 17.68 8.16
N LEU A 87 -30.10 16.58 8.69
CA LEU A 87 -28.71 16.56 9.17
C LEU A 87 -27.69 16.81 8.05
N GLY A 88 -27.95 16.31 6.85
CA GLY A 88 -27.10 16.52 5.68
C GLY A 88 -27.05 17.97 5.18
N PHE A 89 -28.03 18.83 5.54
CA PHE A 89 -28.11 20.21 5.04
C PHE A 89 -26.94 21.09 5.49
N LYS A 90 -26.41 20.86 6.71
CA LYS A 90 -25.24 21.59 7.19
C LYS A 90 -24.02 21.29 6.33
N SER A 91 -23.76 20.01 6.06
CA SER A 91 -22.65 19.56 5.22
C SER A 91 -22.81 20.02 3.77
N PHE A 92 -24.04 19.99 3.24
CA PHE A 92 -24.38 20.61 1.96
C PHE A 92 -23.97 22.09 1.92
N SER A 93 -24.44 22.90 2.88
CA SER A 93 -24.19 24.34 2.88
C SER A 93 -22.70 24.72 2.93
N MET A 94 -21.88 23.88 3.58
CA MET A 94 -20.43 24.09 3.68
C MET A 94 -19.68 23.59 2.43
N SER A 95 -20.06 22.42 1.89
CA SER A 95 -19.35 21.82 0.74
C SER A 95 -19.76 22.40 -0.61
N MET A 96 -21.02 22.79 -0.78
CA MET A 96 -21.59 23.18 -2.07
C MET A 96 -20.89 24.39 -2.72
N PRO A 97 -20.50 25.46 -1.98
CA PRO A 97 -19.78 26.60 -2.57
C PRO A 97 -18.42 26.22 -3.15
N ILE A 98 -17.70 25.28 -2.53
CA ILE A 98 -16.38 24.79 -3.01
C ILE A 98 -16.59 23.98 -4.29
N TRP A 99 -17.59 23.10 -4.30
CA TRP A 99 -17.88 22.27 -5.47
C TRP A 99 -18.32 23.07 -6.69
N LEU A 100 -19.22 24.04 -6.50
CA LEU A 100 -19.72 24.94 -7.55
C LEU A 100 -18.63 25.86 -8.13
N ARG A 101 -17.62 26.23 -7.34
CA ARG A 101 -16.54 27.13 -7.80
C ARG A 101 -15.32 26.40 -8.35
N GLU A 102 -14.93 25.27 -7.76
CA GLU A 102 -13.63 24.64 -8.04
C GLU A 102 -13.76 23.27 -8.72
N LYS A 103 -14.67 22.41 -8.24
CA LYS A 103 -14.70 20.99 -8.64
C LYS A 103 -15.48 20.71 -9.91
N LEU A 104 -16.52 21.48 -10.22
CA LEU A 104 -17.25 21.36 -11.49
C LEU A 104 -16.42 21.77 -12.71
N PHE A 105 -15.36 22.58 -12.51
CA PHE A 105 -14.41 22.97 -13.55
C PHE A 105 -13.11 22.16 -13.51
N GLN A 106 -13.15 20.92 -12.99
CA GLN A 106 -11.95 20.09 -12.80
C GLN A 106 -11.15 19.89 -14.09
N LYS A 107 -11.79 19.73 -15.27
CA LYS A 107 -11.10 19.64 -16.56
C LYS A 107 -10.24 20.88 -16.83
N LYS A 108 -10.81 22.08 -16.63
CA LYS A 108 -10.10 23.35 -16.78
C LYS A 108 -9.00 23.52 -15.74
N PHE A 109 -9.26 23.15 -14.49
CA PHE A 109 -8.26 23.22 -13.42
C PHE A 109 -7.04 22.33 -13.71
N ILE A 110 -7.27 21.08 -14.13
CA ILE A 110 -6.20 20.15 -14.54
C ILE A 110 -5.45 20.72 -15.74
N PHE A 111 -6.16 21.24 -16.75
CA PHE A 111 -5.55 21.89 -17.92
C PHE A 111 -4.64 23.07 -17.54
N ASP A 112 -5.09 23.94 -16.65
CA ASP A 112 -4.30 25.09 -16.19
C ASP A 112 -3.07 24.64 -15.38
N LYS A 113 -3.16 23.54 -14.63
CA LYS A 113 -2.01 22.92 -13.94
C LYS A 113 -1.02 22.33 -14.93
N LEU A 114 -1.50 21.60 -15.93
CA LEU A 114 -0.73 21.00 -17.01
C LEU A 114 0.04 22.05 -17.82
N LYS A 115 -0.59 23.20 -18.13
CA LYS A 115 0.06 24.35 -18.79
C LYS A 115 1.27 24.91 -18.06
N ASN A 116 1.36 24.73 -16.74
CA ASN A 116 2.54 25.18 -15.99
C ASN A 116 3.78 24.30 -16.26
N HIS A 117 3.59 23.04 -16.67
CA HIS A 117 4.69 22.16 -17.08
C HIS A 117 5.15 22.44 -18.51
N ASP A 118 4.22 22.77 -19.41
CA ASP A 118 4.54 23.08 -20.80
C ASP A 118 3.59 24.14 -21.34
N LYS A 119 4.12 25.34 -21.61
CA LYS A 119 3.34 26.46 -22.17
C LYS A 119 2.81 26.18 -23.57
N ASN A 120 3.38 25.21 -24.29
CA ASN A 120 2.92 24.80 -25.61
C ASN A 120 1.73 23.84 -25.55
N PHE A 121 1.42 23.26 -24.39
CA PHE A 121 0.24 22.43 -24.21
C PHE A 121 -1.03 23.31 -24.22
N ASN A 122 -1.73 23.33 -25.36
CA ASN A 122 -2.88 24.20 -25.58
C ASN A 122 -4.17 23.45 -25.94
N ASP A 123 -4.13 22.12 -25.94
CA ASP A 123 -5.25 21.28 -26.33
C ASP A 123 -5.93 20.64 -25.11
N ILE A 124 -7.06 21.24 -24.70
CA ILE A 124 -7.84 20.74 -23.57
C ILE A 124 -8.62 19.46 -23.93
N ASP A 125 -8.80 19.16 -25.22
CA ASP A 125 -9.56 18.01 -25.68
C ASP A 125 -8.76 16.70 -25.59
N LYS A 126 -7.45 16.80 -25.34
CA LYS A 126 -6.61 15.67 -24.93
C LYS A 126 -6.90 15.16 -23.51
N ILE A 127 -7.72 15.86 -22.72
CA ILE A 127 -8.05 15.47 -21.33
C ILE A 127 -9.36 14.68 -21.28
N PHE A 128 -9.27 13.44 -20.81
CA PHE A 128 -10.36 12.49 -20.64
C PHE A 128 -10.51 12.08 -19.16
N PHE A 129 -11.61 11.37 -18.87
CA PHE A 129 -11.95 10.92 -17.52
C PHE A 129 -12.39 9.46 -17.57
N SER A 130 -11.89 8.67 -16.62
CA SER A 130 -12.33 7.30 -16.35
C SER A 130 -13.16 7.27 -15.06
N GLU A 131 -13.91 6.20 -14.84
CA GLU A 131 -14.63 5.99 -13.58
C GLU A 131 -13.67 5.44 -12.51
N HIS A 132 -13.82 5.85 -11.25
CA HIS A 132 -12.89 5.51 -10.16
C HIS A 132 -12.71 4.00 -9.99
N HIS A 133 -13.82 3.27 -9.84
CA HIS A 133 -13.81 1.82 -9.69
C HIS A 133 -13.39 1.10 -10.98
N TYR A 134 -13.70 1.67 -12.15
CA TYR A 134 -13.22 1.14 -13.42
C TYR A 134 -11.71 1.30 -13.56
N SER A 135 -11.14 2.42 -13.10
CA SER A 135 -9.71 2.67 -13.02
C SER A 135 -9.05 1.66 -12.08
N HIS A 136 -9.59 1.44 -10.88
CA HIS A 136 -9.11 0.40 -9.97
C HIS A 136 -9.14 -0.99 -10.61
N ALA A 137 -10.26 -1.38 -11.22
CA ALA A 137 -10.40 -2.69 -11.86
C ALA A 137 -9.43 -2.85 -13.05
N SER A 138 -9.26 -1.80 -13.86
CA SER A 138 -8.33 -1.74 -14.99
C SER A 138 -6.88 -1.82 -14.54
N SER A 139 -6.53 -1.12 -13.44
CA SER A 139 -5.21 -1.22 -12.83
C SER A 139 -4.91 -2.64 -12.36
N ALA A 140 -5.94 -3.43 -12.07
CA ALA A 140 -5.76 -4.79 -11.62
C ALA A 140 -5.66 -5.79 -12.77
N PHE A 141 -6.64 -5.74 -13.69
CA PHE A 141 -6.77 -6.74 -14.75
C PHE A 141 -5.69 -6.64 -15.81
N PHE A 142 -5.47 -5.46 -16.37
CA PHE A 142 -4.61 -5.30 -17.54
C PHE A 142 -3.13 -5.66 -17.29
N PRO A 143 -2.52 -5.30 -16.15
CA PRO A 143 -1.15 -5.73 -15.85
C PRO A 143 -1.06 -7.10 -15.17
N SER A 144 -2.19 -7.76 -14.87
CA SER A 144 -2.16 -9.12 -14.27
C SER A 144 -1.68 -10.16 -15.29
N PRO A 145 -1.23 -11.34 -14.85
CA PRO A 145 -0.86 -12.42 -15.77
C PRO A 145 -2.06 -13.16 -16.39
N PHE A 146 -3.30 -12.70 -16.19
CA PHE A 146 -4.50 -13.46 -16.55
C PHE A 146 -5.15 -12.97 -17.84
N LYS A 147 -5.47 -13.92 -18.72
CA LYS A 147 -6.29 -13.69 -19.91
C LYS A 147 -7.76 -13.44 -19.58
N GLU A 148 -8.27 -14.12 -18.56
CA GLU A 148 -9.64 -14.01 -18.07
C GLU A 148 -9.61 -14.05 -16.54
N ALA A 149 -10.29 -13.12 -15.88
CA ALA A 149 -10.33 -13.02 -14.42
C ALA A 149 -11.61 -12.34 -13.94
N ILE A 150 -12.05 -12.70 -12.74
CA ILE A 150 -12.95 -11.88 -11.94
C ILE A 150 -12.11 -10.78 -11.30
N ILE A 151 -12.60 -9.55 -11.28
CA ILE A 151 -11.98 -8.44 -10.58
C ILE A 151 -12.90 -8.00 -9.47
N LEU A 152 -12.43 -8.11 -8.23
CA LEU A 152 -13.13 -7.61 -7.06
C LEU A 152 -12.41 -6.37 -6.54
N THR A 153 -13.08 -5.22 -6.66
CA THR A 153 -12.58 -3.94 -6.14
C THR A 153 -13.34 -3.60 -4.86
N LEU A 154 -12.62 -3.43 -3.76
CA LEU A 154 -13.16 -3.12 -2.44
C LEU A 154 -12.50 -1.83 -1.93
N ASP A 155 -13.27 -0.74 -1.81
CA ASP A 155 -12.72 0.57 -1.51
C ASP A 155 -13.56 1.35 -0.47
N GLY A 156 -13.02 2.49 -0.03
CA GLY A 156 -13.75 3.42 0.83
C GLY A 156 -14.98 4.00 0.13
N VAL A 157 -14.76 4.79 -0.92
CA VAL A 157 -15.81 5.38 -1.76
C VAL A 157 -15.23 5.90 -3.08
N GLY A 158 -15.86 5.56 -4.21
CA GLY A 158 -15.60 6.18 -5.50
C GLY A 158 -16.57 7.34 -5.81
N GLU A 159 -17.10 7.37 -7.03
CA GLU A 159 -18.19 8.28 -7.38
C GLU A 159 -19.49 7.86 -6.70
N TRP A 160 -19.83 6.57 -6.74
CA TRP A 160 -20.97 5.97 -6.04
C TRP A 160 -20.64 4.62 -5.43
N ALA A 161 -19.96 3.78 -6.20
CA ALA A 161 -19.60 2.45 -5.75
C ALA A 161 -18.58 2.48 -4.60
N THR A 162 -18.64 1.44 -3.80
CA THR A 162 -17.71 1.13 -2.69
C THR A 162 -17.19 -0.30 -2.83
N THR A 163 -17.93 -1.15 -3.53
CA THR A 163 -17.52 -2.49 -3.92
C THR A 163 -18.02 -2.74 -5.33
N THR A 164 -17.15 -3.25 -6.20
CA THR A 164 -17.53 -3.61 -7.56
C THR A 164 -16.96 -4.95 -7.97
N VAL A 165 -17.72 -5.66 -8.80
CA VAL A 165 -17.30 -6.90 -9.44
C VAL A 165 -17.28 -6.65 -10.94
N ALA A 166 -16.14 -6.92 -11.56
CA ALA A 166 -15.99 -6.89 -13.01
C ALA A 166 -15.51 -8.24 -13.52
N VAL A 167 -15.78 -8.52 -14.80
CA VAL A 167 -15.20 -9.65 -15.52
C VAL A 167 -14.31 -9.09 -16.62
N GLY A 168 -13.04 -9.48 -16.57
CA GLY A 168 -12.05 -9.14 -17.58
C GLY A 168 -11.81 -10.33 -18.51
N LYS A 169 -11.82 -10.10 -19.81
CA LYS A 169 -11.48 -11.10 -20.84
C LYS A 169 -10.72 -10.45 -21.99
N GLU A 170 -9.49 -10.90 -22.22
CA GLU A 170 -8.57 -10.34 -23.21
C GLU A 170 -8.35 -8.84 -22.97
N ASN A 171 -8.81 -7.97 -23.88
CA ASN A 171 -8.74 -6.51 -23.76
C ASN A 171 -10.03 -5.87 -23.23
N LYS A 172 -11.06 -6.67 -22.90
CA LYS A 172 -12.35 -6.18 -22.41
C LYS A 172 -12.45 -6.30 -20.90
N LEU A 173 -13.10 -5.32 -20.28
CA LEU A 173 -13.43 -5.32 -18.86
C LEU A 173 -14.85 -4.78 -18.70
N GLU A 174 -15.72 -5.57 -18.09
CA GLU A 174 -17.15 -5.27 -17.93
C GLU A 174 -17.51 -5.25 -16.46
N MET A 175 -18.14 -4.16 -16.00
CA MET A 175 -18.65 -4.02 -14.63
C MET A 175 -19.99 -4.75 -14.52
N ILE A 176 -20.08 -5.71 -13.60
CA ILE A 176 -21.24 -6.62 -13.49
C ILE A 176 -22.09 -6.33 -12.25
N LYS A 177 -21.45 -6.05 -11.11
CA LYS A 177 -22.14 -5.82 -9.82
C LYS A 177 -21.52 -4.67 -9.07
N GLU A 178 -22.35 -3.95 -8.30
CA GLU A 178 -21.92 -2.83 -7.48
C GLU A 178 -22.66 -2.82 -6.13
N ILE A 179 -21.95 -2.40 -5.09
CA ILE A 179 -22.53 -1.93 -3.83
C ILE A 179 -22.24 -0.44 -3.76
N TYR A 180 -23.27 0.34 -3.48
CA TYR A 180 -23.17 1.80 -3.43
C TYR A 180 -22.98 2.33 -2.02
N PHE A 181 -22.36 3.51 -1.95
CA PHE A 181 -22.33 4.37 -0.78
C PHE A 181 -23.75 4.59 -0.26
N PRO A 182 -23.98 4.57 1.08
CA PRO A 182 -23.00 4.64 2.17
C PRO A 182 -22.50 3.29 2.69
N HIS A 183 -22.81 2.18 2.02
CA HIS A 183 -22.45 0.85 2.46
C HIS A 183 -21.05 0.48 1.94
N SER A 184 -20.02 0.57 2.79
CA SER A 184 -18.63 0.28 2.40
C SER A 184 -17.94 -0.57 3.45
N LEU A 185 -17.31 -1.66 3.02
CA LEU A 185 -16.46 -2.46 3.89
C LEU A 185 -15.21 -1.67 4.33
N GLY A 186 -14.69 -0.81 3.46
CA GLY A 186 -13.60 0.12 3.78
C GLY A 186 -14.00 1.11 4.87
N LEU A 187 -15.16 1.78 4.73
CA LEU A 187 -15.63 2.75 5.73
C LEU A 187 -16.01 2.08 7.05
N LEU A 188 -16.53 0.84 7.02
CA LEU A 188 -16.73 0.05 8.23
C LEU A 188 -15.39 -0.16 8.96
N TYR A 189 -14.35 -0.60 8.25
CA TYR A 189 -13.03 -0.81 8.84
C TYR A 189 -12.39 0.51 9.34
N SER A 190 -12.55 1.61 8.59
CA SER A 190 -12.12 2.95 9.01
C SER A 190 -12.90 3.47 10.22
N ALA A 191 -14.16 3.08 10.42
CA ALA A 191 -14.91 3.43 11.63
C ALA A 191 -14.31 2.80 12.89
N PHE A 192 -13.86 1.55 12.83
CA PHE A 192 -13.11 0.92 13.92
C PHE A 192 -11.69 1.47 14.08
N THR A 193 -11.07 1.88 12.98
CA THR A 193 -9.77 2.59 12.99
C THR A 193 -9.89 3.90 13.76
N TYR A 194 -10.93 4.69 13.47
CA TYR A 194 -11.27 5.90 14.20
C TYR A 194 -11.61 5.61 15.67
N TYR A 195 -12.46 4.61 15.94
CA TYR A 195 -12.91 4.26 17.28
C TYR A 195 -11.75 3.85 18.21
N THR A 196 -10.75 3.16 17.67
CA THR A 196 -9.51 2.81 18.37
C THR A 196 -8.48 3.95 18.40
N GLY A 197 -8.86 5.15 17.98
CA GLY A 197 -8.05 6.37 18.07
C GLY A 197 -6.89 6.43 17.08
N PHE A 198 -6.94 5.70 15.97
CA PHE A 198 -5.98 5.83 14.87
C PHE A 198 -6.52 6.79 13.80
N LYS A 199 -5.62 7.43 13.05
CA LYS A 199 -5.97 8.35 11.95
C LYS A 199 -6.63 7.57 10.80
N VAL A 200 -7.76 8.03 10.27
CA VAL A 200 -8.42 7.43 9.10
C VAL A 200 -7.61 7.70 7.83
N ASN A 201 -7.67 6.79 6.85
CA ASN A 201 -6.88 6.80 5.61
C ASN A 201 -5.36 6.69 5.83
N SER A 202 -4.95 6.17 7.00
CA SER A 202 -3.55 5.91 7.32
C SER A 202 -3.40 4.85 8.42
N GLY A 203 -4.30 4.82 9.40
CA GLY A 203 -4.23 3.96 10.58
C GLY A 203 -4.76 2.54 10.38
N GLU A 204 -5.39 2.24 9.24
CA GLU A 204 -6.05 0.96 8.98
C GLU A 204 -5.05 -0.21 9.08
N TYR A 205 -3.82 -0.03 8.59
CA TYR A 205 -2.78 -1.05 8.73
C TYR A 205 -2.32 -1.24 10.19
N LYS A 206 -2.46 -0.21 11.04
CA LYS A 206 -2.16 -0.33 12.48
C LYS A 206 -3.23 -1.15 13.18
N LEU A 207 -4.50 -0.90 12.84
CA LEU A 207 -5.61 -1.72 13.32
C LEU A 207 -5.42 -3.19 12.92
N MET A 208 -5.06 -3.44 11.66
CA MET A 208 -4.74 -4.78 11.16
C MET A 208 -3.57 -5.41 11.93
N GLY A 209 -2.51 -4.65 12.19
CA GLY A 209 -1.37 -5.11 12.98
C GLY A 209 -1.67 -5.32 14.47
N LEU A 210 -2.73 -4.71 15.00
CA LEU A 210 -3.18 -4.87 16.39
C LEU A 210 -4.05 -6.11 16.58
N ALA A 211 -4.74 -6.57 15.54
CA ALA A 211 -5.67 -7.70 15.58
C ALA A 211 -5.09 -8.99 16.19
N PRO A 212 -3.84 -9.44 15.87
CA PRO A 212 -3.29 -10.68 16.44
C PRO A 212 -3.08 -10.68 17.96
N TYR A 213 -3.15 -9.52 18.61
CA TYR A 213 -3.03 -9.39 20.07
C TYR A 213 -4.37 -9.55 20.79
N GLY A 214 -5.49 -9.52 20.06
CA GLY A 214 -6.84 -9.64 20.59
C GLY A 214 -7.45 -11.02 20.45
N LYS A 215 -8.70 -11.13 20.91
CA LYS A 215 -9.64 -12.20 20.56
C LYS A 215 -10.89 -11.57 19.93
N PRO A 216 -11.52 -12.18 18.91
CA PRO A 216 -12.66 -11.61 18.19
C PRO A 216 -13.98 -11.67 19.00
N LYS A 217 -13.98 -11.18 20.23
CA LYS A 217 -15.11 -11.26 21.19
C LYS A 217 -16.36 -10.51 20.73
N TYR A 218 -16.18 -9.46 19.94
CA TYR A 218 -17.26 -8.58 19.49
C TYR A 218 -17.74 -8.91 18.08
N LYS A 219 -17.25 -10.00 17.47
CA LYS A 219 -17.61 -10.39 16.11
C LYS A 219 -19.13 -10.50 15.93
N ASN A 220 -19.81 -11.25 16.79
CA ASN A 220 -21.26 -11.45 16.70
C ASN A 220 -22.01 -10.12 16.88
N LEU A 221 -21.58 -9.30 17.83
CA LEU A 221 -22.19 -7.98 18.07
C LEU A 221 -22.13 -7.09 16.82
N ILE A 222 -21.01 -7.13 16.08
CA ILE A 222 -20.85 -6.41 14.81
C ILE A 222 -21.83 -6.95 13.76
N LEU A 223 -21.87 -8.28 13.56
CA LEU A 223 -22.73 -8.93 12.57
C LEU A 223 -24.23 -8.79 12.88
N GLU A 224 -24.61 -8.66 14.14
CA GLU A 224 -26.01 -8.52 14.55
C GLU A 224 -26.51 -7.08 14.46
N ASN A 225 -25.64 -6.08 14.64
CA ASN A 225 -26.06 -4.68 14.82
C ASN A 225 -25.58 -3.73 13.73
N LEU A 226 -24.36 -3.90 13.23
CA LEU A 226 -23.69 -2.91 12.38
C LEU A 226 -23.80 -3.22 10.89
N ILE A 227 -23.90 -4.49 10.51
CA ILE A 227 -23.87 -4.93 9.12
C ILE A 227 -24.79 -6.13 8.90
N ASP A 228 -25.64 -6.05 7.87
CA ASP A 228 -26.46 -7.15 7.39
C ASP A 228 -25.76 -7.77 6.18
N VAL A 229 -25.19 -8.98 6.35
CA VAL A 229 -24.44 -9.72 5.33
C VAL A 229 -25.31 -10.85 4.79
N LYS A 230 -25.47 -10.91 3.47
CA LYS A 230 -26.23 -11.96 2.77
C LYS A 230 -25.36 -13.17 2.44
N ASP A 231 -26.00 -14.23 1.97
CA ASP A 231 -25.33 -15.49 1.67
C ASP A 231 -24.32 -15.37 0.51
N ASP A 232 -24.62 -14.50 -0.46
CA ASP A 232 -23.73 -14.14 -1.58
C ASP A 232 -22.58 -13.19 -1.15
N GLY A 233 -22.51 -12.83 0.12
CA GLY A 233 -21.54 -11.89 0.68
C GLY A 233 -21.88 -10.41 0.45
N SER A 234 -22.95 -10.09 -0.29
CA SER A 234 -23.45 -8.72 -0.40
C SER A 234 -23.88 -8.21 0.97
N PHE A 235 -23.78 -6.90 1.20
CA PHE A 235 -24.01 -6.35 2.53
C PHE A 235 -24.61 -4.95 2.54
N ARG A 236 -25.26 -4.63 3.66
CA ARG A 236 -25.72 -3.27 3.97
C ARG A 236 -25.35 -2.89 5.39
N LEU A 237 -24.84 -1.68 5.56
CA LEU A 237 -24.50 -1.13 6.87
C LEU A 237 -25.71 -0.50 7.56
N ASN A 238 -25.82 -0.72 8.86
CA ASN A 238 -26.78 -0.07 9.71
C ASN A 238 -26.33 1.36 10.03
N MET A 239 -26.78 2.31 9.20
CA MET A 239 -26.35 3.71 9.26
C MET A 239 -26.67 4.43 10.58
N LYS A 240 -27.49 3.84 11.46
CA LYS A 240 -27.79 4.37 12.81
C LYS A 240 -26.53 4.58 13.67
N TYR A 241 -25.45 3.84 13.41
CA TYR A 241 -24.22 3.86 14.23
C TYR A 241 -23.08 4.69 13.62
N PHE A 242 -23.27 5.23 12.42
CA PHE A 242 -22.21 5.89 11.66
C PHE A 242 -22.54 7.36 11.41
N ASN A 243 -21.50 8.18 11.38
CA ASN A 243 -21.61 9.61 11.09
C ASN A 243 -20.97 10.00 9.75
N TYR A 244 -20.15 9.17 9.11
CA TYR A 244 -19.37 9.58 7.92
C TYR A 244 -20.22 10.00 6.70
N ALA A 245 -21.51 9.66 6.67
CA ALA A 245 -22.42 10.10 5.62
C ALA A 245 -22.84 11.57 5.74
N THR A 246 -22.77 12.16 6.94
CA THR A 246 -23.32 13.50 7.21
C THR A 246 -22.51 14.35 8.17
N GLY A 247 -21.73 13.73 9.06
CA GLY A 247 -20.96 14.37 10.13
C GLY A 247 -19.46 14.43 9.83
N LEU A 248 -18.72 14.98 10.79
CA LEU A 248 -17.27 15.16 10.73
C LEU A 248 -16.49 14.00 11.38
N THR A 249 -17.18 12.96 11.83
CA THR A 249 -16.63 11.79 12.52
C THR A 249 -17.07 10.51 11.82
N MET A 250 -16.35 9.40 12.04
CA MET A 250 -16.76 8.11 11.47
C MET A 250 -17.93 7.47 12.22
N THR A 251 -17.90 7.54 13.55
CA THR A 251 -18.88 6.91 14.46
C THR A 251 -19.65 7.95 15.28
N ASN A 252 -20.68 7.52 16.00
CA ASN A 252 -21.51 8.33 16.89
C ASN A 252 -21.66 7.72 18.29
N SER A 253 -22.46 8.33 19.18
CA SER A 253 -22.63 7.85 20.56
C SER A 253 -23.19 6.44 20.64
N LYS A 254 -24.10 6.05 19.74
CA LYS A 254 -24.68 4.70 19.71
C LYS A 254 -23.62 3.63 19.41
N PHE A 255 -22.60 3.98 18.63
CA PHE A 255 -21.45 3.09 18.40
C PHE A 255 -20.67 2.87 19.71
N SER A 256 -20.39 3.94 20.44
CA SER A 256 -19.73 3.84 21.76
C SER A 256 -20.59 3.08 22.78
N GLU A 257 -21.90 3.35 22.83
CA GLU A 257 -22.85 2.64 23.68
C GLU A 257 -22.90 1.13 23.36
N LEU A 258 -22.83 0.76 22.07
CA LEU A 258 -22.85 -0.64 21.63
C LEU A 258 -21.66 -1.43 22.20
N PHE A 259 -20.45 -0.86 22.19
CA PHE A 259 -19.24 -1.54 22.67
C PHE A 259 -18.88 -1.22 24.13
N GLY A 260 -19.58 -0.28 24.76
CA GLY A 260 -19.42 0.07 26.18
C GLY A 260 -18.24 1.00 26.50
N GLU A 261 -17.51 1.49 25.50
CA GLU A 261 -16.33 2.36 25.67
C GLU A 261 -16.41 3.57 24.72
N PRO A 262 -15.89 4.75 25.11
CA PRO A 262 -15.81 5.90 24.21
C PRO A 262 -14.77 5.69 23.09
N VAL A 263 -14.75 6.59 22.11
CA VAL A 263 -13.66 6.66 21.13
C VAL A 263 -12.35 6.96 21.86
N ARG A 264 -11.31 6.16 21.61
CA ARG A 264 -10.00 6.35 22.25
C ARG A 264 -9.35 7.67 21.85
N ASN A 265 -8.85 8.43 22.83
CA ASN A 265 -7.99 9.58 22.60
C ASN A 265 -6.52 9.15 22.50
N PRO A 266 -5.88 9.25 21.30
CA PRO A 266 -4.51 8.81 21.13
C PRO A 266 -3.46 9.59 21.93
N LYS A 267 -3.78 10.81 22.39
CA LYS A 267 -2.84 11.67 23.12
C LYS A 267 -2.80 11.35 24.61
N THR A 268 -3.90 10.89 25.18
CA THR A 268 -4.05 10.72 26.64
C THR A 268 -4.23 9.27 27.06
N GLU A 269 -4.68 8.38 26.16
CA GLU A 269 -5.06 7.01 26.51
C GLU A 269 -4.17 5.97 25.82
N LYS A 270 -3.82 4.93 26.57
CA LYS A 270 -3.06 3.78 26.05
C LYS A 270 -3.99 2.79 25.34
N LEU A 271 -3.42 2.02 24.42
CA LEU A 271 -4.09 0.82 23.90
C LEU A 271 -4.22 -0.21 25.02
N THR A 272 -5.41 -0.81 25.12
CA THR A 272 -5.76 -1.83 26.12
C THR A 272 -6.19 -3.12 25.42
N GLN A 273 -6.40 -4.20 26.19
CA GLN A 273 -6.91 -5.47 25.63
C GLN A 273 -8.28 -5.30 24.94
N PHE A 274 -9.12 -4.37 25.40
CA PHE A 274 -10.38 -4.03 24.74
C PHE A 274 -10.14 -3.61 23.28
N HIS A 275 -9.22 -2.69 23.04
CA HIS A 275 -8.88 -2.20 21.70
C HIS A 275 -8.31 -3.31 20.80
N MET A 276 -7.53 -4.23 21.38
CA MET A 276 -7.02 -5.41 20.67
C MET A 276 -8.15 -6.36 20.28
N ASP A 277 -9.09 -6.63 21.20
CA ASP A 277 -10.25 -7.49 20.97
C ASP A 277 -11.20 -6.87 19.92
N ILE A 278 -11.36 -5.55 19.93
CA ILE A 278 -12.07 -4.81 18.87
C ILE A 278 -11.38 -4.99 17.52
N ALA A 279 -10.07 -4.78 17.44
CA ALA A 279 -9.29 -4.95 16.22
C ALA A 279 -9.40 -6.38 15.66
N ALA A 280 -9.28 -7.39 16.54
CA ALA A 280 -9.46 -8.80 16.18
C ALA A 280 -10.87 -9.09 15.65
N SER A 281 -11.89 -8.48 16.27
CA SER A 281 -13.29 -8.69 15.92
C SER A 281 -13.61 -8.14 14.53
N ILE A 282 -13.25 -6.88 14.24
CA ILE A 282 -13.52 -6.29 12.92
C ILE A 282 -12.68 -6.96 11.83
N GLN A 283 -11.42 -7.30 12.10
CA GLN A 283 -10.59 -8.04 11.16
C GLN A 283 -11.26 -9.38 10.80
N SER A 284 -11.77 -10.12 11.78
CA SER A 284 -12.50 -11.37 11.52
C SER A 284 -13.79 -11.19 10.73
N VAL A 285 -14.54 -10.10 10.96
CA VAL A 285 -15.76 -9.79 10.19
C VAL A 285 -15.42 -9.46 8.74
N THR A 286 -14.41 -8.61 8.52
CA THR A 286 -13.94 -8.24 7.18
C THR A 286 -13.49 -9.46 6.39
N GLU A 287 -12.72 -10.35 7.01
CA GLU A 287 -12.29 -11.61 6.41
C GLU A 287 -13.48 -12.49 6.03
N GLU A 288 -14.47 -12.65 6.91
CA GLU A 288 -15.65 -13.49 6.62
C GLU A 288 -16.45 -12.97 5.43
N ILE A 289 -16.67 -11.66 5.36
CA ILE A 289 -17.41 -11.03 4.25
C ILE A 289 -16.67 -11.21 2.93
N ILE A 290 -15.36 -10.93 2.91
CA ILE A 290 -14.54 -11.09 1.70
C ILE A 290 -14.55 -12.55 1.23
N ILE A 291 -14.42 -13.51 2.15
CA ILE A 291 -14.48 -14.93 1.80
C ILE A 291 -15.85 -15.32 1.22
N LYS A 292 -16.95 -14.84 1.81
CA LYS A 292 -18.31 -15.08 1.27
C LYS A 292 -18.46 -14.50 -0.14
N LEU A 293 -18.03 -13.25 -0.35
CA LEU A 293 -18.02 -12.63 -1.68
C LEU A 293 -17.23 -13.49 -2.68
N THR A 294 -15.99 -13.86 -2.35
CA THR A 294 -15.16 -14.66 -3.26
C THR A 294 -15.73 -16.05 -3.55
N LYS A 295 -16.39 -16.69 -2.57
CA LYS A 295 -17.08 -17.98 -2.75
C LYS A 295 -18.23 -17.84 -3.76
N SER A 296 -19.13 -16.89 -3.50
CA SER A 296 -20.28 -16.65 -4.38
C SER A 296 -19.86 -16.30 -5.80
N LEU A 297 -18.81 -15.49 -5.96
CA LEU A 297 -18.32 -15.10 -7.28
C LEU A 297 -17.70 -16.28 -8.04
N SER A 298 -16.96 -17.16 -7.35
CA SER A 298 -16.42 -18.35 -8.00
C SER A 298 -17.52 -19.29 -8.48
N GLU A 299 -18.54 -19.54 -7.65
CA GLU A 299 -19.69 -20.39 -7.98
C GLU A 299 -20.50 -19.82 -9.16
N GLU A 300 -20.69 -18.50 -9.21
CA GLU A 300 -21.48 -17.83 -10.23
C GLU A 300 -20.79 -17.74 -11.60
N PHE A 301 -19.51 -17.38 -11.63
CA PHE A 301 -18.80 -17.09 -12.88
C PHE A 301 -17.96 -18.27 -13.39
N ASN A 302 -17.58 -19.21 -12.53
CA ASN A 302 -16.72 -20.35 -12.87
C ASN A 302 -15.39 -19.95 -13.55
N ILE A 303 -14.83 -18.80 -13.14
CA ILE A 303 -13.54 -18.29 -13.60
C ILE A 303 -12.48 -18.58 -12.54
N LYS A 304 -11.35 -19.14 -12.97
CA LYS A 304 -10.28 -19.65 -12.11
C LYS A 304 -9.39 -18.58 -11.48
N ASN A 305 -9.41 -17.36 -12.02
CA ASN A 305 -8.49 -16.29 -11.66
C ASN A 305 -9.23 -15.12 -11.00
N LEU A 306 -8.65 -14.58 -9.93
CA LEU A 306 -9.16 -13.43 -9.20
C LEU A 306 -8.11 -12.31 -9.18
N CYS A 307 -8.50 -11.10 -9.57
CA CYS A 307 -7.76 -9.87 -9.36
C CYS A 307 -8.39 -9.04 -8.24
N LEU A 308 -7.56 -8.45 -7.38
CA LEU A 308 -7.99 -7.60 -6.27
C LEU A 308 -7.42 -6.18 -6.38
N ALA A 309 -8.30 -5.19 -6.17
CA ALA A 309 -7.96 -3.76 -6.12
C ALA A 309 -8.84 -2.98 -5.13
N GLY A 310 -8.60 -1.68 -4.99
CA GLY A 310 -9.21 -0.81 -3.98
C GLY A 310 -8.47 -0.87 -2.64
N GLY A 311 -8.67 0.14 -1.79
CA GLY A 311 -7.91 0.29 -0.55
C GLY A 311 -7.99 -0.93 0.40
N VAL A 312 -9.12 -1.65 0.40
CA VAL A 312 -9.32 -2.85 1.24
C VAL A 312 -8.48 -4.04 0.75
N ALA A 313 -8.14 -4.10 -0.55
CA ALA A 313 -7.27 -5.15 -1.10
C ALA A 313 -5.83 -5.09 -0.55
N LEU A 314 -5.45 -4.02 0.16
CA LEU A 314 -4.20 -3.95 0.92
C LEU A 314 -4.23 -4.76 2.24
N ASN A 315 -5.39 -5.34 2.61
CA ASN A 315 -5.54 -6.26 3.74
C ASN A 315 -4.94 -7.63 3.39
N CYS A 316 -3.63 -7.75 3.57
CA CYS A 316 -2.87 -8.96 3.25
C CYS A 316 -3.29 -10.19 4.06
N VAL A 317 -3.95 -10.01 5.20
CA VAL A 317 -4.48 -11.12 6.00
C VAL A 317 -5.70 -11.73 5.32
N ALA A 318 -6.64 -10.89 4.84
CA ALA A 318 -7.78 -11.34 4.04
C ALA A 318 -7.31 -12.01 2.75
N ASN A 319 -6.33 -11.42 2.04
CA ASN A 319 -5.78 -12.00 0.82
C ASN A 319 -5.16 -13.39 1.05
N GLY A 320 -4.44 -13.58 2.17
CA GLY A 320 -3.89 -14.88 2.55
C GLY A 320 -4.99 -15.92 2.80
N LYS A 321 -6.14 -15.54 3.37
CA LYS A 321 -7.28 -16.44 3.53
C LYS A 321 -7.94 -16.81 2.20
N ILE A 322 -8.11 -15.85 1.28
CA ILE A 322 -8.64 -16.13 -0.07
C ILE A 322 -7.78 -17.19 -0.77
N LEU A 323 -6.45 -17.05 -0.69
CA LEU A 323 -5.52 -18.00 -1.27
C LEU A 323 -5.64 -19.39 -0.62
N ASN A 324 -5.73 -19.45 0.70
CA ASN A 324 -5.83 -20.71 1.46
C ASN A 324 -7.16 -21.44 1.26
N ASP A 325 -8.24 -20.73 0.94
CA ASP A 325 -9.54 -21.33 0.63
C ASP A 325 -9.51 -22.13 -0.70
N LYS A 326 -8.49 -21.92 -1.56
CA LYS A 326 -8.24 -22.66 -2.81
C LYS A 326 -9.42 -22.68 -3.80
N ILE A 327 -10.33 -21.71 -3.68
CA ILE A 327 -11.49 -21.54 -4.56
C ILE A 327 -11.05 -21.03 -5.94
N PHE A 328 -10.14 -20.07 -5.94
CA PHE A 328 -9.47 -19.60 -7.15
C PHE A 328 -8.13 -20.32 -7.29
N GLU A 329 -7.80 -20.74 -8.51
CA GLU A 329 -6.49 -21.32 -8.80
C GLU A 329 -5.38 -20.27 -8.70
N ASN A 330 -5.69 -19.04 -9.11
CA ASN A 330 -4.74 -17.94 -9.09
C ASN A 330 -5.37 -16.67 -8.52
N VAL A 331 -4.63 -15.99 -7.64
CA VAL A 331 -5.01 -14.70 -7.06
C VAL A 331 -3.90 -13.71 -7.34
N TRP A 332 -4.26 -12.54 -7.88
CA TRP A 332 -3.32 -11.45 -8.13
C TRP A 332 -3.85 -10.16 -7.47
N VAL A 333 -2.98 -9.45 -6.76
CA VAL A 333 -3.33 -8.24 -6.02
C VAL A 333 -2.50 -7.09 -6.55
N GLN A 334 -3.14 -6.00 -6.96
CA GLN A 334 -2.44 -4.81 -7.45
C GLN A 334 -1.51 -4.25 -6.35
N PRO A 335 -0.18 -4.19 -6.54
CA PRO A 335 0.75 -3.65 -5.53
C PRO A 335 0.41 -2.22 -5.06
N ALA A 336 -0.12 -1.39 -5.94
CA ALA A 336 -0.63 -0.05 -5.64
C ALA A 336 -2.16 -0.04 -5.60
N ALA A 337 -2.80 -0.97 -4.87
CA ALA A 337 -4.25 -1.20 -4.91
C ALA A 337 -5.13 0.00 -4.53
N GLY A 338 -4.59 0.97 -3.77
CA GLY A 338 -5.28 2.21 -3.43
C GLY A 338 -5.26 3.22 -4.58
N ASP A 339 -5.68 4.46 -4.30
CA ASP A 339 -5.97 5.48 -5.33
C ASP A 339 -4.78 5.84 -6.23
N ALA A 340 -3.55 5.65 -5.76
CA ALA A 340 -2.36 5.79 -6.61
C ALA A 340 -2.45 4.90 -7.86
N GLY A 341 -2.88 3.64 -7.72
CA GLY A 341 -3.04 2.70 -8.83
C GLY A 341 -4.07 3.14 -9.86
N GLY A 342 -5.00 4.02 -9.47
CA GLY A 342 -5.98 4.63 -10.38
C GLY A 342 -5.33 5.39 -11.55
N SER A 343 -4.14 5.98 -11.36
CA SER A 343 -3.36 6.60 -12.45
C SER A 343 -2.99 5.61 -13.56
N ILE A 344 -2.47 4.43 -13.20
CA ILE A 344 -2.16 3.36 -14.15
C ILE A 344 -3.46 2.85 -14.78
N GLY A 345 -4.47 2.61 -13.95
CA GLY A 345 -5.77 2.12 -14.38
C GLY A 345 -6.45 3.02 -15.41
N ALA A 346 -6.42 4.33 -15.19
CA ALA A 346 -6.96 5.33 -16.11
C ALA A 346 -6.27 5.27 -17.48
N ALA A 347 -4.93 5.25 -17.50
CA ALA A 347 -4.17 5.19 -18.75
C ALA A 347 -4.41 3.87 -19.52
N LEU A 348 -4.37 2.72 -18.83
CA LEU A 348 -4.62 1.41 -19.44
C LEU A 348 -6.07 1.25 -19.91
N SER A 349 -7.03 1.80 -19.15
CA SER A 349 -8.43 1.80 -19.55
C SER A 349 -8.62 2.50 -20.90
N PHE A 350 -7.98 3.66 -21.09
CA PHE A 350 -8.06 4.38 -22.35
C PHE A 350 -7.41 3.61 -23.51
N TRP A 351 -6.25 2.99 -23.27
CA TRP A 351 -5.56 2.17 -24.26
C TRP A 351 -6.39 0.99 -24.76
N PHE A 352 -7.00 0.22 -23.86
CA PHE A 352 -7.71 -1.02 -24.22
C PHE A 352 -9.19 -0.79 -24.56
N LYS A 353 -9.89 0.06 -23.80
CA LYS A 353 -11.34 0.29 -23.97
C LYS A 353 -11.61 1.33 -25.05
N GLU A 354 -11.04 2.53 -24.91
CA GLU A 354 -11.39 3.67 -25.77
C GLU A 354 -10.71 3.59 -27.13
N LEU A 355 -9.44 3.16 -27.19
CA LEU A 355 -8.73 2.94 -28.45
C LEU A 355 -8.95 1.54 -29.05
N GLY A 356 -9.51 0.60 -28.29
CA GLY A 356 -9.81 -0.76 -28.77
C GLY A 356 -8.59 -1.62 -29.09
N ASN A 357 -7.41 -1.27 -28.56
CA ASN A 357 -6.18 -2.03 -28.83
C ASN A 357 -6.24 -3.44 -28.23
N LYS A 358 -5.50 -4.37 -28.84
CA LYS A 358 -5.42 -5.76 -28.36
C LYS A 358 -4.48 -5.87 -27.16
N ARG A 359 -4.76 -6.88 -26.33
CA ARG A 359 -3.89 -7.31 -25.23
C ARG A 359 -3.21 -8.61 -25.61
N ASP A 360 -1.92 -8.53 -25.93
CA ASP A 360 -1.15 -9.66 -26.47
C ASP A 360 -0.18 -10.29 -25.46
N HIS A 361 -0.15 -9.77 -24.23
CA HIS A 361 0.74 -10.23 -23.16
C HIS A 361 -0.07 -10.57 -21.90
N TYR A 362 0.19 -11.76 -21.36
CA TYR A 362 -0.46 -12.31 -20.16
C TYR A 362 0.61 -12.72 -19.15
N LYS A 363 1.37 -11.73 -18.72
CA LYS A 363 2.39 -11.84 -17.67
C LYS A 363 2.14 -10.72 -16.67
N ASP A 364 2.78 -10.81 -15.50
CA ASP A 364 2.78 -9.66 -14.59
C ASP A 364 3.57 -8.50 -15.22
N GLU A 365 2.88 -7.42 -15.55
CA GLU A 365 3.46 -6.25 -16.22
C GLU A 365 3.81 -5.11 -15.25
N MET A 366 3.60 -5.28 -13.95
CA MET A 366 3.98 -4.28 -12.94
C MET A 366 5.50 -4.16 -12.77
N SER A 367 6.29 -5.04 -13.41
CA SER A 367 7.76 -4.98 -13.40
C SER A 367 8.35 -4.98 -11.98
N GLY A 368 7.82 -5.82 -11.08
CA GLY A 368 8.21 -5.84 -9.66
C GLY A 368 7.79 -4.58 -8.88
N SER A 369 6.94 -3.74 -9.47
CA SER A 369 6.59 -2.39 -9.06
C SER A 369 7.74 -1.37 -9.15
N PHE A 370 8.86 -1.69 -9.81
CA PHE A 370 10.00 -0.79 -9.95
C PHE A 370 9.80 0.24 -11.08
N LEU A 371 8.82 1.14 -10.88
CA LEU A 371 8.34 2.11 -11.88
C LEU A 371 8.70 3.56 -11.56
N GLY A 372 9.29 3.81 -10.39
CA GLY A 372 9.70 5.14 -9.95
C GLY A 372 11.15 5.49 -10.34
N PRO A 373 11.66 6.63 -9.82
CA PRO A 373 12.98 7.15 -10.17
C PRO A 373 14.14 6.20 -9.81
N SER A 374 15.18 6.20 -10.64
CA SER A 374 16.49 5.63 -10.37
C SER A 374 17.59 6.69 -10.48
N PHE A 375 18.76 6.43 -9.89
CA PHE A 375 19.87 7.38 -9.88
C PHE A 375 21.14 6.68 -10.37
N SER A 376 21.89 7.33 -11.26
CA SER A 376 23.17 6.79 -11.72
C SER A 376 24.24 6.91 -10.63
N ASN A 377 25.27 6.07 -10.70
CA ASN A 377 26.42 6.18 -9.80
C ASN A 377 27.07 7.58 -9.84
N SER A 378 27.08 8.24 -11.01
CA SER A 378 27.58 9.62 -11.14
C SER A 378 26.70 10.64 -10.40
N ASP A 379 25.37 10.50 -10.48
CA ASP A 379 24.45 11.38 -9.76
C ASP A 379 24.60 11.19 -8.24
N ILE A 380 24.72 9.94 -7.82
CA ILE A 380 24.90 9.58 -6.41
C ILE A 380 26.20 10.18 -5.87
N GLU A 381 27.32 9.98 -6.56
CA GLU A 381 28.61 10.52 -6.14
C GLU A 381 28.58 12.04 -6.03
N LYS A 382 27.97 12.71 -7.01
CA LYS A 382 27.81 14.17 -7.01
C LYS A 382 27.02 14.63 -5.77
N ASN A 383 25.88 14.00 -5.48
CA ASN A 383 25.06 14.35 -4.32
C ASN A 383 25.78 14.05 -2.99
N LEU A 384 26.47 12.91 -2.88
CA LEU A 384 27.26 12.57 -1.69
C LEU A 384 28.40 13.57 -1.44
N LYS A 385 29.09 14.02 -2.49
CA LYS A 385 30.11 15.09 -2.39
C LYS A 385 29.49 16.40 -1.89
N ASN A 386 28.35 16.80 -2.44
CA ASN A 386 27.64 18.02 -2.01
C ASN A 386 27.21 17.95 -0.54
N LEU A 387 26.89 16.76 -0.05
CA LEU A 387 26.54 16.49 1.35
C LEU A 387 27.76 16.38 2.28
N ASN A 388 28.99 16.45 1.74
CA ASN A 388 30.24 16.17 2.45
C ASN A 388 30.22 14.80 3.16
N ALA A 389 29.56 13.81 2.54
CA ALA A 389 29.43 12.47 3.10
C ALA A 389 30.73 11.67 2.93
N ASN A 390 31.06 10.84 3.92
CA ASN A 390 32.19 9.92 3.84
C ASN A 390 31.73 8.57 3.28
N TYR A 391 32.25 8.17 2.12
CA TYR A 391 31.80 6.96 1.42
C TYR A 391 32.97 6.19 0.79
N ASN A 392 32.75 4.91 0.52
CA ASN A 392 33.62 4.10 -0.33
C ASN A 392 32.81 3.60 -1.52
N LYS A 393 33.43 3.51 -2.69
CA LYS A 393 32.84 2.87 -3.86
C LYS A 393 33.33 1.43 -3.95
N LEU A 394 32.42 0.46 -4.05
CA LEU A 394 32.71 -0.96 -4.18
C LEU A 394 31.85 -1.56 -5.30
N GLU A 395 32.46 -2.43 -6.10
CA GLU A 395 31.74 -3.23 -7.10
C GLU A 395 30.91 -4.32 -6.42
N ASP A 396 29.84 -4.79 -7.07
CA ASP A 396 28.87 -5.70 -6.44
C ASP A 396 29.47 -7.04 -5.98
N ASN A 397 30.49 -7.54 -6.69
CA ASN A 397 31.22 -8.76 -6.32
C ASN A 397 31.94 -8.65 -4.97
N GLU A 398 32.29 -7.44 -4.53
CA GLU A 398 32.89 -7.17 -3.22
C GLU A 398 31.85 -6.64 -2.22
N LEU A 399 30.95 -5.79 -2.70
CA LEU A 399 29.94 -5.12 -1.88
C LEU A 399 28.94 -6.12 -1.31
N LEU A 400 28.31 -6.97 -2.13
CA LEU A 400 27.22 -7.83 -1.67
C LEU A 400 27.66 -8.87 -0.63
N PRO A 401 28.79 -9.60 -0.81
CA PRO A 401 29.31 -10.50 0.23
C PRO A 401 29.66 -9.74 1.52
N LYS A 402 30.16 -8.50 1.40
CA LYS A 402 30.46 -7.66 2.55
C LYS A 402 29.20 -7.27 3.31
N LEU A 403 28.17 -6.79 2.63
CA LEU A 403 26.90 -6.43 3.26
C LEU A 403 26.21 -7.64 3.90
N ALA A 404 26.27 -8.81 3.25
CA ALA A 404 25.78 -10.07 3.82
C ALA A 404 26.47 -10.40 5.16
N LYS A 405 27.78 -10.17 5.25
CA LYS A 405 28.54 -10.31 6.51
C LYS A 405 28.16 -9.26 7.56
N GLU A 406 27.97 -8.01 7.18
CA GLU A 406 27.52 -6.95 8.10
C GLU A 406 26.10 -7.26 8.65
N LEU A 407 25.20 -7.71 7.78
CA LEU A 407 23.86 -8.17 8.17
C LEU A 407 23.93 -9.35 9.13
N SER A 408 24.79 -10.35 8.90
CA SER A 408 24.92 -11.49 9.82
C SER A 408 25.46 -11.08 11.20
N GLN A 409 26.16 -9.95 11.27
CA GLN A 409 26.62 -9.29 12.50
C GLN A 409 25.59 -8.32 13.11
N ASN A 410 24.34 -8.39 12.66
CA ASN A 410 23.21 -7.57 13.11
C ASN A 410 23.33 -6.07 12.82
N LYS A 411 24.13 -5.68 11.82
CA LYS A 411 24.09 -4.30 11.31
C LYS A 411 22.79 -4.04 10.57
N ILE A 412 22.24 -2.84 10.75
CA ILE A 412 21.02 -2.39 10.08
C ILE A 412 21.43 -1.51 8.90
N ILE A 413 20.94 -1.87 7.71
CA ILE A 413 21.38 -1.26 6.45
C ILE A 413 20.22 -0.49 5.83
N GLY A 414 20.41 0.81 5.59
CA GLY A 414 19.61 1.56 4.62
C GLY A 414 20.03 1.18 3.21
N TRP A 415 19.11 0.63 2.43
CA TRP A 415 19.35 0.06 1.10
C TRP A 415 18.61 0.88 0.04
N PHE A 416 19.39 1.54 -0.82
CA PHE A 416 18.94 2.40 -1.90
C PHE A 416 19.56 1.92 -3.21
N GLN A 417 18.74 1.30 -4.08
CA GLN A 417 19.19 0.84 -5.40
C GLN A 417 18.06 0.78 -6.42
N GLY A 418 18.42 0.85 -7.70
CA GLY A 418 17.52 0.72 -8.83
C GLY A 418 16.37 1.73 -8.83
N ARG A 419 15.37 1.40 -9.66
CA ARG A 419 14.12 2.14 -9.73
C ARG A 419 13.32 1.95 -8.44
N MET A 420 12.75 3.04 -7.95
CA MET A 420 11.90 3.06 -6.77
C MET A 420 10.61 2.27 -6.98
N GLU A 421 10.11 1.66 -5.91
CA GLU A 421 8.83 0.96 -5.89
C GLU A 421 7.63 1.93 -6.02
N PHE A 422 6.63 1.57 -6.81
CA PHE A 422 5.32 2.21 -6.85
C PHE A 422 4.35 1.53 -5.87
N GLY A 423 3.64 2.32 -5.06
CA GLY A 423 2.74 1.81 -4.02
C GLY A 423 3.33 1.92 -2.59
N PRO A 424 2.62 1.36 -1.58
CA PRO A 424 2.88 1.66 -0.17
C PRO A 424 3.95 0.76 0.49
N ARG A 425 4.55 -0.19 -0.24
CA ARG A 425 5.50 -1.17 0.30
C ARG A 425 6.89 -0.93 -0.31
N ALA A 426 7.93 -1.06 0.51
CA ALA A 426 9.28 -1.23 -0.01
C ALA A 426 9.51 -2.71 -0.31
N LEU A 427 10.09 -2.97 -1.47
CA LEU A 427 10.26 -4.28 -2.09
C LEU A 427 11.73 -4.51 -2.49
N GLY A 428 12.67 -3.90 -1.77
CA GLY A 428 14.11 -4.09 -1.98
C GLY A 428 14.80 -3.04 -2.85
N ALA A 429 14.16 -1.89 -3.13
CA ALA A 429 14.79 -0.74 -3.79
C ALA A 429 14.96 0.46 -2.86
N ARG A 430 13.99 0.74 -1.98
CA ARG A 430 14.09 1.77 -0.92
C ARG A 430 13.76 1.15 0.45
N SER A 431 14.66 0.32 0.94
CA SER A 431 14.41 -0.58 2.07
C SER A 431 15.37 -0.37 3.23
N ILE A 432 14.93 -0.70 4.45
CA ILE A 432 15.82 -0.94 5.58
C ILE A 432 15.89 -2.45 5.76
N LEU A 433 17.11 -2.97 5.70
CA LEU A 433 17.43 -4.39 5.74
C LEU A 433 18.05 -4.76 7.08
N ALA A 434 17.68 -5.93 7.60
CA ALA A 434 18.26 -6.44 8.84
C ALA A 434 18.22 -7.98 8.93
N ASN A 435 18.95 -8.51 9.92
CA ASN A 435 19.03 -9.93 10.20
C ASN A 435 17.71 -10.50 10.76
N PRO A 436 17.05 -11.46 10.08
CA PRO A 436 15.83 -12.06 10.59
C PRO A 436 16.06 -13.02 11.77
N LEU A 437 17.28 -13.55 11.93
CA LEU A 437 17.64 -14.55 12.95
C LEU A 437 17.79 -13.93 14.35
N SER A 438 17.90 -12.60 14.44
CA SER A 438 18.12 -11.92 15.71
C SER A 438 16.83 -11.71 16.50
N GLU A 439 16.83 -12.19 17.74
CA GLU A 439 15.73 -12.04 18.70
C GLU A 439 15.47 -10.57 19.10
N LYS A 440 16.48 -9.70 18.95
CA LYS A 440 16.38 -8.28 19.34
C LYS A 440 15.98 -7.37 18.18
N MET A 441 16.11 -7.82 16.94
CA MET A 441 16.05 -6.95 15.76
C MET A 441 14.69 -6.27 15.58
N GLN A 442 13.59 -6.97 15.84
CA GLN A 442 12.24 -6.37 15.77
C GLN A 442 12.12 -5.18 16.74
N LYS A 443 12.61 -5.34 17.97
CA LYS A 443 12.59 -4.28 18.98
C LYS A 443 13.49 -3.12 18.55
N GLU A 444 14.69 -3.41 18.08
CA GLU A 444 15.64 -2.37 17.65
C GLU A 444 15.11 -1.56 16.47
N LEU A 445 14.56 -2.20 15.45
CA LEU A 445 13.97 -1.50 14.31
C LEU A 445 12.78 -0.63 14.74
N ASN A 446 11.86 -1.12 15.57
CA ASN A 446 10.68 -0.34 15.96
C ASN A 446 11.04 0.88 16.83
N PHE A 447 11.95 0.72 17.80
CA PHE A 447 12.27 1.79 18.77
C PHE A 447 13.43 2.69 18.34
N LYS A 448 14.50 2.14 17.77
CA LYS A 448 15.73 2.90 17.48
C LYS A 448 15.74 3.49 16.07
N ILE A 449 14.99 2.93 15.13
CA ILE A 449 14.98 3.36 13.73
C ILE A 449 13.65 4.00 13.37
N LYS A 450 12.54 3.31 13.64
CA LYS A 450 11.21 3.72 13.19
C LYS A 450 10.47 4.66 14.12
N PHE A 451 10.89 4.73 15.39
CA PHE A 451 10.24 5.53 16.43
C PHE A 451 8.71 5.30 16.49
N ARG A 452 8.29 4.03 16.39
CA ARG A 452 6.88 3.63 16.30
C ARG A 452 6.50 2.54 17.31
N GLU A 453 5.22 2.19 17.35
CA GLU A 453 4.67 1.22 18.28
C GLU A 453 5.32 -0.16 18.14
N GLY A 454 5.71 -0.77 19.27
CA GLY A 454 6.49 -2.02 19.27
C GLY A 454 5.77 -3.24 18.70
N PHE A 455 4.43 -3.21 18.62
CA PHE A 455 3.62 -4.30 18.10
C PHE A 455 3.61 -4.41 16.58
N ARG A 456 4.16 -3.40 15.88
CA ARG A 456 4.15 -3.37 14.43
C ARG A 456 5.09 -4.43 13.85
N PRO A 457 4.59 -5.33 13.00
CA PRO A 457 5.39 -6.38 12.42
C PRO A 457 6.33 -5.86 11.31
N PHE A 458 7.30 -6.71 10.96
CA PHE A 458 8.15 -6.57 9.78
C PHE A 458 7.93 -7.73 8.82
N ALA A 459 8.27 -7.53 7.55
CA ALA A 459 8.06 -8.49 6.49
C ALA A 459 9.36 -9.23 6.15
N PRO A 460 9.32 -10.55 5.89
CA PRO A 460 10.44 -11.24 5.26
C PRO A 460 10.48 -10.98 3.76
N SER A 461 11.68 -10.69 3.25
CA SER A 461 12.02 -10.86 1.85
C SER A 461 12.79 -12.16 1.70
N VAL A 462 12.26 -13.11 0.92
CA VAL A 462 12.77 -14.47 0.74
C VAL A 462 13.10 -14.72 -0.73
N LEU A 463 14.14 -15.48 -1.03
CA LEU A 463 14.38 -15.98 -2.39
C LEU A 463 13.15 -16.76 -2.86
N SER A 464 12.66 -16.48 -4.06
CA SER A 464 11.41 -17.09 -4.55
C SER A 464 11.49 -18.61 -4.60
N GLU A 465 12.65 -19.17 -4.96
CA GLU A 465 12.91 -20.61 -4.98
C GLU A 465 12.89 -21.29 -3.59
N GLU A 466 12.97 -20.50 -2.51
CA GLU A 466 13.02 -21.01 -1.13
C GLU A 466 11.74 -20.75 -0.32
N VAL A 467 10.76 -20.01 -0.86
CA VAL A 467 9.55 -19.61 -0.10
C VAL A 467 8.81 -20.80 0.48
N SER A 468 8.60 -21.84 -0.32
CA SER A 468 7.91 -23.07 0.06
C SER A 468 8.69 -23.90 1.07
N ASN A 469 9.98 -23.64 1.30
CA ASN A 469 10.78 -24.32 2.33
C ASN A 469 10.66 -23.67 3.71
N TRP A 470 10.16 -22.43 3.77
CA TRP A 470 10.10 -21.63 4.99
C TRP A 470 8.68 -21.29 5.42
N PHE A 471 7.76 -21.16 4.47
CA PHE A 471 6.38 -20.78 4.72
C PHE A 471 5.41 -21.80 4.11
N ASN A 472 4.21 -21.87 4.69
CA ASN A 472 3.07 -22.63 4.14
C ASN A 472 2.46 -21.82 2.99
N LEU A 473 3.24 -21.61 1.93
CA LEU A 473 2.88 -20.83 0.76
C LEU A 473 3.48 -21.51 -0.47
N GLU A 474 2.61 -21.93 -1.39
CA GLU A 474 3.02 -22.58 -2.65
C GLU A 474 3.15 -21.56 -3.80
N ASN A 475 2.43 -20.44 -3.71
CA ASN A 475 2.42 -19.38 -4.72
C ASN A 475 3.45 -18.28 -4.41
N GLU A 476 3.71 -17.44 -5.41
CA GLU A 476 4.57 -16.28 -5.25
C GLU A 476 3.83 -15.11 -4.58
N SER A 477 4.59 -14.23 -3.92
CA SER A 477 4.08 -13.00 -3.31
C SER A 477 5.08 -11.86 -3.54
N PRO A 478 5.29 -11.40 -4.79
CA PRO A 478 6.34 -10.42 -5.11
C PRO A 478 6.10 -9.04 -4.46
N TYR A 479 4.86 -8.76 -4.05
CA TYR A 479 4.41 -7.42 -3.62
C TYR A 479 4.13 -7.25 -2.12
N MET A 480 4.47 -8.24 -1.29
CA MET A 480 4.05 -8.26 0.13
C MET A 480 2.52 -8.19 0.32
N SER A 481 1.76 -8.79 -0.60
CA SER A 481 0.30 -8.76 -0.60
C SER A 481 -0.35 -9.95 0.11
N LEU A 482 0.43 -10.98 0.44
CA LEU A 482 -0.03 -12.22 1.06
C LEU A 482 0.62 -12.46 2.41
N VAL A 483 -0.13 -13.10 3.30
CA VAL A 483 0.33 -13.61 4.59
C VAL A 483 0.29 -15.12 4.57
N ALA A 484 1.34 -15.77 5.08
CA ALA A 484 1.36 -17.20 5.30
C ALA A 484 2.06 -17.55 6.62
N ASN A 485 1.72 -18.73 7.14
CA ASN A 485 2.34 -19.25 8.36
C ASN A 485 3.73 -19.79 8.08
N ILE A 486 4.65 -19.61 9.02
CA ILE A 486 5.95 -20.27 8.98
C ILE A 486 5.76 -21.79 9.11
N LYS A 487 6.60 -22.57 8.41
CA LYS A 487 6.58 -24.04 8.50
C LYS A 487 6.86 -24.54 9.91
N GLU A 488 6.25 -25.67 10.25
CA GLU A 488 6.32 -26.27 11.59
C GLU A 488 7.77 -26.56 12.02
N ASN A 489 8.59 -27.10 11.12
CA ASN A 489 10.01 -27.39 11.38
C ASN A 489 10.90 -26.15 11.55
N LYS A 490 10.36 -24.94 11.36
CA LYS A 490 11.05 -23.66 11.59
C LYS A 490 10.59 -22.98 12.89
N LYS A 491 9.53 -23.48 13.52
CA LYS A 491 9.05 -22.99 14.82
C LYS A 491 9.99 -23.45 15.94
N THR A 492 10.16 -22.60 16.95
CA THR A 492 10.86 -22.99 18.18
C THR A 492 9.90 -23.74 19.09
N LYS A 493 10.40 -24.73 19.84
CA LYS A 493 9.58 -25.43 20.85
C LYS A 493 9.03 -24.41 21.83
N GLN A 494 7.70 -24.36 21.96
CA GLN A 494 7.01 -23.42 22.84
C GLN A 494 7.51 -23.56 24.28
N ASN A 495 7.97 -22.46 24.85
CA ASN A 495 7.78 -22.18 26.27
C ASN A 495 6.48 -21.36 26.40
N GLU A 496 5.34 -21.91 25.94
CA GLU A 496 4.06 -21.25 26.17
C GLU A 496 3.76 -21.37 27.66
N LYS A 497 4.08 -20.30 28.39
CA LYS A 497 3.37 -20.03 29.63
C LYS A 497 1.97 -19.62 29.21
N ASP A 498 0.97 -20.43 29.53
CA ASP A 498 -0.46 -20.23 29.20
C ASP A 498 -1.06 -18.87 29.61
N ASN A 499 -0.30 -18.01 30.32
CA ASN A 499 -0.76 -16.76 30.92
C ASN A 499 -0.25 -15.47 30.23
N ILE A 500 0.38 -15.53 29.05
CA ILE A 500 0.89 -14.31 28.38
C ILE A 500 -0.22 -13.66 27.53
N SER A 501 -0.57 -12.41 27.84
CA SER A 501 -1.64 -11.66 27.17
C SER A 501 -1.18 -10.30 26.64
N GLY A 502 -1.97 -9.68 25.75
CA GLY A 502 -1.66 -8.38 25.17
C GLY A 502 -0.26 -8.28 24.54
N PHE A 503 0.42 -7.16 24.77
CA PHE A 503 1.74 -6.88 24.20
C PHE A 503 2.87 -7.74 24.80
N ASP A 504 2.67 -8.42 25.93
CA ASP A 504 3.70 -9.30 26.49
C ASP A 504 4.01 -10.48 25.56
N LYS A 505 3.09 -10.81 24.65
CA LYS A 505 3.29 -11.79 23.57
C LYS A 505 4.49 -11.46 22.67
N LEU A 506 4.90 -10.19 22.57
CA LEU A 506 6.05 -9.73 21.78
C LEU A 506 7.38 -10.28 22.28
N ASN A 507 7.48 -10.63 23.56
CA ASN A 507 8.74 -11.09 24.16
C ASN A 507 9.00 -12.58 23.96
N VAL A 508 8.10 -13.30 23.28
CA VAL A 508 8.19 -14.74 23.08
C VAL A 508 8.80 -15.05 21.71
N ILE A 509 9.88 -15.83 21.71
CA ILE A 509 10.55 -16.30 20.49
C ILE A 509 9.79 -17.53 19.96
N ARG A 510 9.30 -17.44 18.73
CA ARG A 510 8.38 -18.42 18.12
C ARG A 510 8.95 -19.20 16.96
N SER A 511 10.07 -18.75 16.41
CA SER A 511 10.72 -19.38 15.26
C SER A 511 12.20 -19.05 15.24
N ILE A 512 12.93 -19.72 14.34
CA ILE A 512 14.33 -19.41 14.07
C ILE A 512 14.54 -18.06 13.37
N ILE A 513 13.47 -17.43 12.87
CA ILE A 513 13.46 -16.08 12.26
C ILE A 513 12.52 -15.14 13.04
N PRO A 514 12.81 -14.89 14.33
CA PRO A 514 11.88 -14.20 15.22
C PRO A 514 11.56 -12.76 14.81
N ALA A 515 12.46 -12.07 14.09
CA ALA A 515 12.28 -10.67 13.76
C ALA A 515 11.13 -10.40 12.76
N VAL A 516 10.72 -11.43 12.01
CA VAL A 516 9.69 -11.36 10.96
C VAL A 516 8.51 -12.32 11.21
N THR A 517 8.54 -13.07 12.32
CA THR A 517 7.46 -14.00 12.68
C THR A 517 6.51 -13.32 13.65
N HIS A 518 5.23 -13.29 13.30
CA HIS A 518 4.19 -12.65 14.10
C HIS A 518 3.77 -13.53 15.30
N VAL A 519 3.01 -12.95 16.22
CA VAL A 519 2.52 -13.64 17.42
C VAL A 519 1.64 -14.87 17.13
N ASP A 520 1.04 -14.92 15.94
CA ASP A 520 0.21 -15.99 15.41
C ASP A 520 0.97 -16.91 14.43
N TYR A 521 2.30 -16.84 14.41
CA TYR A 521 3.21 -17.59 13.51
C TYR A 521 3.13 -17.20 12.03
N SER A 522 2.36 -16.18 11.70
CA SER A 522 2.24 -15.68 10.34
C SER A 522 3.39 -14.73 9.98
N ALA A 523 3.57 -14.49 8.69
CA ALA A 523 4.44 -13.46 8.16
C ALA A 523 3.88 -12.94 6.83
N ARG A 524 4.07 -11.64 6.56
CA ARG A 524 3.68 -11.02 5.29
C ARG A 524 4.84 -11.04 4.29
N ILE A 525 4.79 -11.94 3.32
CA ILE A 525 5.97 -12.39 2.58
C ILE A 525 6.19 -11.58 1.30
N GLN A 526 7.45 -11.20 1.04
CA GLN A 526 7.93 -10.83 -0.28
C GLN A 526 8.75 -11.96 -0.89
N THR A 527 8.35 -12.52 -2.02
CA THR A 527 9.22 -13.37 -2.85
C THR A 527 10.09 -12.49 -3.75
N VAL A 528 11.41 -12.68 -3.69
CA VAL A 528 12.39 -11.92 -4.47
C VAL A 528 12.85 -12.76 -5.64
N HIS A 529 12.66 -12.23 -6.84
CA HIS A 529 12.96 -12.89 -8.12
C HIS A 529 14.21 -12.33 -8.77
N LYS A 530 14.97 -13.20 -9.43
CA LYS A 530 16.19 -12.82 -10.15
C LYS A 530 15.87 -11.95 -11.37
N GLU A 531 14.70 -12.14 -11.98
CA GLU A 531 14.26 -11.48 -13.19
C GLU A 531 13.88 -10.01 -12.94
N THR A 532 13.26 -9.73 -11.80
CA THR A 532 12.75 -8.38 -11.47
C THR A 532 13.72 -7.58 -10.60
N ASN A 533 14.48 -8.22 -9.71
CA ASN A 533 15.42 -7.54 -8.82
C ASN A 533 16.70 -8.39 -8.58
N PRO A 534 17.54 -8.58 -9.60
CA PRO A 534 18.70 -9.47 -9.54
C PRO A 534 19.70 -9.10 -8.44
N ARG A 535 19.89 -7.80 -8.21
CA ARG A 535 20.87 -7.31 -7.22
C ARG A 535 20.42 -7.60 -5.79
N TYR A 536 19.13 -7.41 -5.49
CA TYR A 536 18.59 -7.75 -4.17
C TYR A 536 18.50 -9.27 -3.96
N HIS A 537 18.14 -10.03 -5.01
CA HIS A 537 18.22 -11.51 -5.00
C HIS A 537 19.63 -11.97 -4.64
N HIS A 538 20.65 -11.42 -5.28
CA HIS A 538 22.05 -11.78 -5.02
C HIS A 538 22.48 -11.43 -3.59
N LEU A 539 22.09 -10.28 -3.04
CA LEU A 539 22.38 -9.95 -1.64
C LEU A 539 21.80 -11.00 -0.66
N ILE A 540 20.55 -11.41 -0.86
CA ILE A 540 19.91 -12.44 -0.03
C ILE A 540 20.62 -13.79 -0.22
N ALA A 541 21.04 -14.12 -1.44
CA ALA A 541 21.81 -15.34 -1.71
C ALA A 541 23.18 -15.34 -1.02
N GLU A 542 23.91 -14.22 -1.00
CA GLU A 542 25.16 -14.10 -0.23
C GLU A 542 24.91 -14.23 1.28
N PHE A 543 23.83 -13.65 1.79
CA PHE A 543 23.42 -13.82 3.18
C PHE A 543 23.08 -15.29 3.52
N ASN A 544 22.41 -15.99 2.60
CA ASN A 544 22.11 -17.41 2.73
C ASN A 544 23.38 -18.25 2.82
N LYS A 545 24.40 -17.99 1.99
CA LYS A 545 25.69 -18.72 2.04
C LYS A 545 26.37 -18.65 3.40
N ILE A 546 26.21 -17.53 4.11
CA ILE A 546 26.84 -17.29 5.42
C ILE A 546 25.98 -17.88 6.56
N THR A 547 24.66 -17.81 6.45
CA THR A 547 23.74 -18.04 7.58
C THR A 547 22.84 -19.26 7.42
N ASN A 548 22.81 -19.89 6.24
CA ASN A 548 21.79 -20.88 5.83
C ASN A 548 20.35 -20.36 5.94
N CYS A 549 20.17 -19.04 5.82
CA CYS A 549 18.88 -18.38 5.85
C CYS A 549 18.70 -17.52 4.57
N PRO A 550 17.82 -17.91 3.63
CA PRO A 550 17.56 -17.17 2.40
C PRO A 550 16.54 -16.05 2.60
N ILE A 551 16.58 -15.39 3.77
CA ILE A 551 15.60 -14.40 4.19
C ILE A 551 16.33 -13.18 4.75
N LEU A 552 15.80 -11.98 4.45
CA LEU A 552 16.14 -10.75 5.16
C LEU A 552 14.87 -10.11 5.73
N VAL A 553 15.02 -9.36 6.83
CA VAL A 553 13.98 -8.42 7.25
C VAL A 553 13.96 -7.29 6.23
N ASN A 554 12.77 -6.95 5.72
CA ASN A 554 12.55 -5.79 4.88
C ASN A 554 11.46 -4.89 5.48
N THR A 555 11.77 -3.61 5.60
CA THR A 555 10.80 -2.56 5.88
C THR A 555 11.06 -1.33 5.02
N SER A 556 10.04 -0.50 4.83
CA SER A 556 10.15 0.81 4.17
C SER A 556 11.39 1.59 4.62
N PHE A 557 12.09 2.29 3.74
CA PHE A 557 13.16 3.21 4.16
C PHE A 557 12.56 4.60 4.42
N ASN A 558 12.24 4.87 5.68
CA ASN A 558 11.65 6.12 6.20
C ASN A 558 11.61 6.09 7.75
N VAL A 559 11.18 7.18 8.36
CA VAL A 559 10.75 7.21 9.78
C VAL A 559 9.23 7.38 9.90
N ARG A 560 8.69 7.34 11.12
CA ARG A 560 7.26 7.57 11.37
C ARG A 560 6.85 8.96 10.87
N GLY A 561 5.75 9.03 10.12
CA GLY A 561 5.20 10.28 9.58
C GLY A 561 5.77 10.69 8.22
N GLU A 562 6.82 10.01 7.72
CA GLU A 562 7.47 10.35 6.45
C GLU A 562 7.14 9.34 5.33
N PRO A 563 7.00 9.79 4.07
CA PRO A 563 7.03 8.92 2.89
C PRO A 563 8.33 8.11 2.76
N ILE A 564 8.34 7.04 1.98
CA ILE A 564 9.56 6.31 1.61
C ILE A 564 10.56 7.28 0.96
N VAL A 565 11.84 7.25 1.33
CA VAL A 565 12.89 8.12 0.76
C VAL A 565 12.95 8.00 -0.76
N CYS A 566 13.11 9.13 -1.44
CA CYS A 566 13.15 9.18 -2.91
C CYS A 566 14.53 9.60 -3.41
N SER A 567 15.08 10.71 -2.89
CA SER A 567 16.40 11.22 -3.32
C SER A 567 17.54 10.71 -2.43
N ILE A 568 18.78 10.97 -2.87
CA ILE A 568 19.98 10.65 -2.10
C ILE A 568 20.07 11.50 -0.84
N GLU A 569 19.63 12.76 -0.91
CA GLU A 569 19.51 13.65 0.25
C GLU A 569 18.50 13.10 1.25
N ASP A 570 17.33 12.62 0.81
CA ASP A 570 16.35 12.00 1.70
C ASP A 570 16.95 10.78 2.41
N ALA A 571 17.61 9.89 1.66
CA ALA A 571 18.24 8.69 2.20
C ALA A 571 19.36 9.03 3.20
N TYR A 572 20.22 9.99 2.87
CA TYR A 572 21.31 10.44 3.73
C TYR A 572 20.79 11.12 4.99
N LYS A 573 19.79 11.99 4.88
CA LYS A 573 19.19 12.65 6.04
C LYS A 573 18.51 11.63 6.96
N CYS A 574 17.77 10.66 6.40
CA CYS A 574 17.17 9.58 7.20
C CYS A 574 18.27 8.74 7.87
N PHE A 575 19.35 8.42 7.16
CA PHE A 575 20.51 7.73 7.70
C PHE A 575 21.15 8.50 8.85
N MET A 576 21.36 9.80 8.70
CA MET A 576 21.97 10.66 9.73
C MET A 576 21.05 10.91 10.94
N GLY A 577 19.74 10.95 10.76
CA GLY A 577 18.79 11.13 11.86
C GLY A 577 18.30 9.86 12.55
N THR A 578 18.74 8.68 12.10
CA THR A 578 18.36 7.39 12.70
C THR A 578 19.59 6.60 13.18
N ASN A 579 19.35 5.48 13.85
CA ASN A 579 20.40 4.56 14.29
C ASN A 579 20.77 3.51 13.24
N LEU A 580 20.62 3.82 11.94
CA LEU A 580 21.13 2.96 10.88
C LEU A 580 22.66 2.88 10.97
N ASP A 581 23.22 1.68 10.84
CA ASP A 581 24.68 1.47 10.89
C ASP A 581 25.33 1.81 9.56
N ILE A 582 24.69 1.41 8.46
CA ILE A 582 25.23 1.52 7.10
C ILE A 582 24.16 2.09 6.18
N LEU A 583 24.56 2.97 5.27
CA LEU A 583 23.77 3.36 4.11
C LEU A 583 24.47 2.88 2.85
N VAL A 584 23.72 2.23 1.97
CA VAL A 584 24.15 1.84 0.63
C VAL A 584 23.31 2.57 -0.38
N CYS A 585 23.97 3.36 -1.22
CA CYS A 585 23.39 4.04 -2.38
C CYS A 585 24.10 3.52 -3.62
N GLU A 586 23.45 2.62 -4.34
CA GLU A 586 24.09 1.87 -5.43
C GLU A 586 25.44 1.26 -5.00
N ASN A 587 26.54 1.59 -5.66
CA ASN A 587 27.87 1.05 -5.36
C ASN A 587 28.60 1.82 -4.24
N TYR A 588 27.94 2.79 -3.61
CA TYR A 588 28.53 3.60 -2.55
C TYR A 588 28.06 3.12 -1.18
N ILE A 589 29.01 2.76 -0.33
CA ILE A 589 28.79 2.32 1.04
C ILE A 589 29.27 3.39 2.03
N LEU A 590 28.39 3.75 2.95
CA LEU A 590 28.61 4.75 4.00
C LEU A 590 28.44 4.10 5.36
N TYR A 591 29.39 4.37 6.25
CA TYR A 591 29.37 3.89 7.62
C TYR A 591 29.03 5.04 8.55
N LYS A 592 28.08 4.83 9.47
CA LYS A 592 27.55 5.89 10.32
C LYS A 592 28.63 6.48 11.21
N GLU A 593 29.49 5.64 11.76
CA GLU A 593 30.60 6.01 12.65
C GLU A 593 31.70 6.82 11.96
N LYS A 594 31.74 6.82 10.63
CA LYS A 594 32.73 7.57 9.83
C LYS A 594 32.18 8.91 9.32
N GLN A 595 30.89 9.20 9.53
CA GLN A 595 30.28 10.47 9.13
C GLN A 595 30.62 11.59 10.10
N ILE A 596 30.62 12.81 9.59
CA ILE A 596 30.75 14.03 10.39
C ILE A 596 29.41 14.25 11.12
N LYS A 597 29.42 14.37 12.45
CA LYS A 597 28.22 14.46 13.31
C LYS A 597 27.37 15.73 13.17
N ASN A 598 27.69 16.63 12.23
CA ASN A 598 27.08 17.96 12.16
C ASN A 598 25.70 17.99 11.43
N VAL A 599 25.12 16.84 11.09
CA VAL A 599 23.86 16.72 10.30
C VAL A 599 22.79 15.92 11.05
N GLU A 600 22.78 15.95 12.39
CA GLU A 600 21.70 15.35 13.18
C GLU A 600 20.47 16.27 13.15
N GLU A 601 19.55 16.07 12.18
CA GLU A 601 18.20 16.61 12.29
C GLU A 601 17.40 15.76 13.30
N ASP A 602 16.74 16.38 14.28
CA ASP A 602 15.83 15.66 15.17
C ASP A 602 14.51 15.36 14.45
N TYR A 603 14.29 14.09 14.13
CA TYR A 603 13.09 13.60 13.44
C TYR A 603 11.88 13.43 14.35
N LYS A 604 12.03 13.51 15.68
CA LYS A 604 10.95 13.15 16.62
C LYS A 604 9.77 14.12 16.61
N GLU A 605 9.98 15.39 16.22
CA GLU A 605 8.96 16.44 16.31
C GLU A 605 8.53 17.03 14.95
N LYS A 606 9.15 16.63 13.84
CA LYS A 606 8.99 17.30 12.54
C LYS A 606 7.73 16.92 11.75
N PHE A 607 7.12 15.78 12.07
CA PHE A 607 6.02 15.20 11.28
C PHE A 607 4.77 14.93 12.11
N GLU A 608 3.60 15.14 11.52
CA GLU A 608 2.33 14.76 12.14
C GLU A 608 2.25 13.25 12.37
N LEU A 609 1.74 12.85 13.53
CA LEU A 609 1.60 11.46 13.91
C LEU A 609 0.29 10.87 13.35
N ASP A 610 0.42 9.74 12.64
CA ASP A 610 -0.71 8.87 12.26
C ASP A 610 -1.26 8.06 13.44
#